data_AF-A0A0S4J2N9-F1
#
_entry.id   AF-A0A0S4J2N9-F1
#
_cell.length_a   1.000
_cell.length_b   1.000
_cell.length_c   1.000
_cell.angle_alpha   90.00
_cell.angle_beta   90.00
_cell.angle_gamma   90.00
#
_symmetry.space_group_name_H-M   'P 1'
#
loop_
_entity.id
_entity.type
_entity.pdbx_description
1 polymer ?
#
loop_
_entity_poly.entity_id
_entity_poly.type
_entity_poly.pdbx_seq_one_letter_code
_entity_poly.pdbx_strand_id
1 'polypeptide(L)' 'MASYCKLRVTVIRGDHFVALNPGGTSNPFVTVTVGSQSASTEVQEKTCNPMFTSPALVFDNC' A
#
# COMPACT_ATOMS: atom_id res chain seq x y z
N MET A 1 9.25 -3.54 -30.96
CA MET A 1 8.21 -2.65 -30.40
C MET A 1 8.30 -2.72 -28.89
N ALA A 2 8.47 -1.60 -28.18
CA ALA A 2 8.38 -1.61 -26.73
C ALA A 2 6.90 -1.75 -26.33
N SER A 3 6.56 -2.73 -25.50
CA SER A 3 5.21 -2.88 -24.95
C SER A 3 5.02 -1.83 -23.86
N TYR A 4 4.14 -0.86 -24.07
CA TYR A 4 3.84 0.20 -23.10
C TYR A 4 2.77 -0.32 -22.13
N CYS A 5 3.20 -1.13 -21.18
CA CYS A 5 2.37 -1.68 -20.11
C CYS A 5 2.34 -0.69 -18.93
N LYS A 6 1.15 -0.34 -18.46
CA LYS A 6 0.96 0.44 -17.21
C LYS A 6 0.11 -0.37 -16.24
N LEU A 7 0.69 -0.71 -15.09
CA LEU A 7 -0.02 -1.34 -13.99
C LEU A 7 -0.45 -0.27 -12.97
N ARG A 8 -1.73 -0.25 -12.62
CA ARG A 8 -2.29 0.61 -11.57
C ARG A 8 -2.75 -0.26 -10.42
N VAL A 9 -2.15 -0.08 -9.25
CA VAL A 9 -2.48 -0.83 -8.03
C VAL A 9 -3.16 0.10 -7.04
N THR A 10 -4.43 -0.15 -6.76
CA THR A 10 -5.16 0.53 -5.69
C THR A 10 -5.14 -0.34 -4.45
N VAL A 11 -4.45 0.09 -3.41
CA VAL A 11 -4.56 -0.51 -2.08
C VAL A 11 -5.81 0.08 -1.43
N ILE A 12 -6.75 -0.76 -1.01
CA ILE A 12 -8.04 -0.30 -0.47
C ILE A 12 -8.02 -0.33 1.05
N ARG A 13 -7.82 -1.51 1.64
CA ARG A 13 -7.84 -1.70 3.09
C ARG A 13 -7.10 -2.95 3.55
N GLY A 14 -6.81 -2.99 4.84
CA GLY A 14 -6.46 -4.20 5.58
C GLY A 14 -7.39 -4.35 6.78
N ASP A 15 -7.60 -5.58 7.24
CA ASP A 15 -8.52 -5.90 8.33
C ASP A 15 -7.79 -6.73 9.40
N HIS A 16 -8.05 -6.44 10.69
CA HIS A 16 -7.59 -7.19 11.87
C HIS A 16 -6.08 -7.40 11.99
N PHE A 17 -5.29 -6.35 11.73
CA PHE A 17 -3.84 -6.42 11.91
C PHE A 17 -3.44 -6.58 13.38
N VAL A 18 -2.30 -7.24 13.60
CA VAL A 18 -1.72 -7.39 14.93
C VAL A 18 -1.42 -6.01 15.50
N ALA A 19 -1.87 -5.77 16.74
CA ALA A 19 -1.55 -4.58 17.49
C ALA A 19 -0.12 -4.66 18.04
N LEU A 20 0.73 -3.73 17.62
CA LEU A 20 2.12 -3.65 18.06
C LEU A 20 2.39 -2.42 18.93
N ASN A 21 1.50 -1.42 18.89
CA ASN A 21 1.61 -0.21 19.71
C ASN A 21 0.85 -0.35 21.03
N PRO A 22 1.30 0.35 22.09
CA PRO A 22 0.49 0.57 23.28
C PRO A 22 -0.90 1.11 22.92
N GLY A 23 -1.94 0.60 23.59
CA GLY A 23 -3.33 0.96 23.28
C GLY A 23 -3.99 0.08 22.22
N GLY A 24 -3.37 -1.02 21.80
CA GLY A 24 -4.03 -2.04 20.98
C GLY A 24 -4.18 -1.68 19.51
N THR A 25 -3.24 -0.90 18.98
CA THR A 25 -3.25 -0.44 17.57
C THR A 25 -1.90 -0.66 16.89
N SER A 26 -1.80 -0.28 15.60
CA SER A 26 -0.57 -0.24 14.82
C SER A 26 -0.58 0.99 13.90
N ASN A 27 0.53 1.25 13.20
CA ASN A 27 0.67 2.30 12.19
C ASN A 27 0.96 1.70 10.80
N PRO A 28 0.02 0.95 10.20
CA PRO A 28 0.27 0.23 8.96
C PRO A 28 0.46 1.13 7.73
N PHE A 29 1.30 0.67 6.82
CA PHE A 29 1.42 1.12 5.43
C PHE A 29 1.72 -0.09 4.54
N VAL A 30 1.53 0.05 3.23
CA VAL A 30 1.79 -1.04 2.26
C VAL A 30 2.82 -0.57 1.24
N THR A 31 3.85 -1.39 1.02
CA THR A 31 4.77 -1.24 -0.11
C THR A 31 4.46 -2.28 -1.17
N VAL A 32 4.26 -1.83 -2.40
CA VAL A 32 4.06 -2.68 -3.58
C VAL A 32 5.34 -2.65 -4.41
N THR A 33 5.88 -3.82 -4.71
CA THR A 33 7.07 -4.00 -5.55
C THR A 33 6.70 -4.73 -6.83
N VAL A 34 7.08 -4.17 -7.98
CA VAL A 34 6.85 -4.74 -9.31
C VAL A 34 8.17 -4.69 -10.07
N GLY A 35 8.81 -5.85 -10.24
CA GLY A 35 10.17 -5.93 -10.79
C GLY A 35 11.15 -5.11 -9.93
N SER A 36 11.82 -4.13 -10.53
CA SER A 36 12.75 -3.21 -9.85
C SER A 36 12.08 -1.94 -9.30
N GLN A 37 10.78 -1.76 -9.51
CA GLN A 37 10.04 -0.59 -9.06
C GLN A 37 9.34 -0.88 -7.73
N SER A 38 9.32 0.08 -6.82
CA SER A 38 8.56 -0.01 -5.57
C SER A 38 7.90 1.32 -5.25
N ALA A 39 6.69 1.26 -4.72
CA ALA A 39 5.96 2.43 -4.23
C ALA A 39 5.18 2.06 -2.97
N SER A 40 5.02 3.02 -2.06
CA SER A 40 4.34 2.80 -0.77
C SER A 40 3.13 3.72 -0.62
N THR A 41 2.13 3.26 0.12
CA THR A 41 1.04 4.09 0.61
C THR A 41 1.52 5.04 1.71
N GLU A 42 0.68 6.00 2.08
CA GLU A 42 0.78 6.68 3.35
C GLU A 42 0.65 5.73 4.54
N VAL A 43 1.15 6.17 5.69
CA VAL A 43 0.96 5.51 6.98
C VAL A 43 -0.43 5.85 7.51
N GLN A 44 -1.17 4.82 7.89
CA GLN A 44 -2.45 4.97 8.57
C GLN A 44 -2.21 4.83 10.08
N GLU A 45 -2.36 5.92 10.81
CA GLU A 45 -2.00 6.00 12.23
C GLU A 45 -3.03 5.31 13.13
N LYS A 46 -2.54 4.61 14.17
CA LYS A 46 -3.34 4.08 15.29
C LYS A 46 -4.57 3.26 14.88
N THR A 47 -4.40 2.35 13.93
CA THR A 47 -5.46 1.45 13.48
C THR A 47 -4.94 0.05 13.19
N CYS A 48 -5.78 -0.95 13.46
CA CYS A 48 -5.59 -2.32 12.99
C CYS A 48 -6.47 -2.66 11.77
N ASN A 49 -7.26 -1.69 11.31
CA ASN A 49 -8.14 -1.81 10.14
C ASN A 49 -7.94 -0.58 9.22
N PRO A 50 -6.75 -0.45 8.60
CA PRO A 50 -6.44 0.73 7.79
C PRO A 50 -7.30 0.81 6.53
N MET A 51 -7.73 2.03 6.20
CA MET A 51 -8.35 2.38 4.92
C MET A 51 -7.40 3.32 4.18
N PHE A 52 -7.03 3.00 2.95
CA PHE A 52 -6.13 3.82 2.14
C PHE A 52 -6.95 4.57 1.10
N THR A 53 -6.87 5.91 1.14
CA THR A 53 -7.66 6.78 0.25
C THR A 53 -6.83 7.39 -0.85
N SER A 54 -5.52 7.21 -0.81
CA SER A 54 -4.61 7.75 -1.83
C SER A 54 -4.89 7.18 -3.23
N PRO A 55 -4.51 7.94 -4.28
CA PRO A 55 -4.56 7.46 -5.64
C PRO A 55 -3.79 6.15 -5.84
N ALA A 56 -4.16 5.39 -6.88
CA ALA A 56 -3.47 4.17 -7.25
C ALA A 56 -1.95 4.38 -7.44
N LEU A 57 -1.15 3.44 -6.94
CA LEU A 57 0.27 3.34 -7.24
C LEU A 57 0.43 2.92 -8.69
N VAL A 58 1.25 3.65 -9.45
CA VAL A 58 1.40 3.44 -10.90
C VAL A 58 2.81 2.94 -11.19
N PHE A 59 2.88 1.85 -11.95
CA PHE A 59 4.12 1.22 -12.39
C PHE A 59 4.11 1.16 -13.92
N ASP A 60 5.21 1.59 -14.53
CA ASP A 60 5.35 1.71 -15.99
C ASP A 60 6.36 0.68 -16.52
N ASN A 61 6.09 0.10 -17.69
CA ASN A 61 6.97 -0.85 -18.37
C ASN A 61 7.41 -2.03 -17.49
N CYS A 62 6.53 -2.45 -16.59
CA CYS A 62 6.67 -3.62 -15.74
C CYS A 62 6.09 -4.89 -16.37
#